data_AF-A0A7L2IRZ7-F1
#
_entry.id   AF-A0A7L2IRZ7-F1
#
_cell.length_a   1.000
_cell.length_b   1.000
_cell.length_c   1.000
_cell.angle_alpha   90.00
_cell.angle_beta   90.00
_cell.angle_gamma   90.00
#
_symmetry.space_group_name_H-M   'P 1'
#
loop_
_entity.id
_entity.type
_entity.pdbx_description
1 polymer ?
#
loop_
_entity_poly.entity_id
_entity_poly.type
_entity_poly.pdbx_seq_one_letter_code
_entity_poly.pdbx_strand_id
1 'polypeptide(L)'
;QILRFDAYFQEDVPLSAEECYRIRQVVIYYFLEDDSMCVVEPVVPNSALPQGKHIRRHRVPKNDRGDPYHWKDLNRGMDIAMYGRTYRIVDCDRFTQVFLESQGIELNPPEKMLSDPYTELRRMPERTYVTPSDFDQLKQFLTYDKQVLRFYATWDDTNNMFGENRSYIIHYYLADGTVEVREVYRPNDGRDPFPVMIRRQRLPKTFVDKKKTFPSCVLEISDQEVLEWYTAKDFAVGKSTTLLGRTFFIYDCDEFTRNFYRDKFGITDFQPVEIKKKPLGKVPQVIPPYNGFGILEDSLQNCFSLSPKPPQKDIIKMLENDHKVLRYQAALVS
;
A
#
# COMPACT_ATOMS: atom_id res chain seq x y z
N GLN A 1 -42.62 34.66 48.33
CA GLN A 1 -42.01 35.17 47.07
C GLN A 1 -40.51 34.85 47.08
N ILE A 2 -39.89 34.59 45.92
CA ILE A 2 -38.51 34.11 45.84
C ILE A 2 -37.72 35.02 44.91
N LEU A 3 -36.56 35.48 45.35
CA LEU A 3 -35.59 36.14 44.49
C LEU A 3 -34.59 35.12 43.95
N ARG A 4 -34.35 35.14 42.64
CA ARG A 4 -33.42 34.27 41.93
C ARG A 4 -32.30 35.10 41.31
N PHE A 5 -31.06 34.73 41.64
CA PHE A 5 -29.85 35.30 41.07
C PHE A 5 -29.03 34.21 40.39
N ASP A 6 -28.51 34.52 39.22
CA ASP A 6 -27.59 33.67 38.49
C ASP A 6 -26.15 34.10 38.84
N ALA A 7 -25.33 33.13 39.25
CA ALA A 7 -24.01 33.38 39.81
C ALA A 7 -23.00 32.31 39.37
N TYR A 8 -21.72 32.54 39.63
CA TYR A 8 -20.69 31.49 39.52
C TYR A 8 -19.68 31.62 40.65
N PHE A 9 -18.92 30.56 40.88
CA PHE A 9 -17.72 30.61 41.72
C PHE A 9 -16.56 29.90 40.99
N GLN A 10 -15.34 30.33 41.30
CA GLN A 10 -14.12 29.70 40.81
C GLN A 10 -13.64 28.67 41.84
N GLU A 11 -13.26 27.48 41.36
CA GLU A 11 -12.68 26.41 42.16
C GLU A 11 -11.29 26.08 41.60
N ASP A 12 -10.25 26.17 42.42
CA ASP A 12 -8.88 25.90 42.00
C ASP A 12 -8.62 24.39 41.91
N VAL A 13 -7.90 23.97 40.87
CA VAL A 13 -7.63 22.56 40.54
C VAL A 13 -6.11 22.35 40.44
N PRO A 14 -5.42 22.06 41.55
CA PRO A 14 -3.95 22.04 41.57
C PRO A 14 -3.32 20.81 40.91
N LEU A 15 -4.06 19.72 40.71
CA LEU A 15 -3.52 18.41 40.31
C LEU A 15 -3.95 17.97 38.90
N SER A 16 -4.48 18.86 38.07
CA SER A 16 -4.89 18.53 36.69
C SER A 16 -3.85 19.00 35.69
N ALA A 17 -3.59 18.18 34.67
CA ALA A 17 -2.76 18.56 33.52
C ALA A 17 -3.52 19.42 32.49
N GLU A 18 -4.84 19.39 32.54
CA GLU A 18 -5.72 20.01 31.53
C GLU A 18 -6.26 21.37 31.99
N GLU A 19 -6.39 21.61 33.30
CA GLU A 19 -6.98 22.83 33.88
C GLU A 19 -6.27 23.25 35.18
N CYS A 20 -6.16 24.55 35.44
CA CYS A 20 -5.64 25.09 36.71
C CYS A 20 -6.75 25.56 37.66
N TYR A 21 -7.89 25.96 37.10
CA TYR A 21 -9.09 26.37 37.81
C TYR A 21 -10.29 26.01 36.93
N ARG A 22 -11.45 25.83 37.57
CA ARG A 22 -12.72 25.60 36.88
C ARG A 22 -13.78 26.59 37.37
N ILE A 23 -14.71 26.93 36.49
CA ILE A 23 -15.81 27.84 36.81
C ILE A 23 -17.10 27.03 36.96
N ARG A 24 -17.75 27.12 38.13
CA ARG A 24 -19.01 26.42 38.41
C ARG A 24 -20.15 27.41 38.49
N GLN A 25 -21.12 27.24 37.60
CA GLN A 25 -22.31 28.06 37.53
C GLN A 25 -23.30 27.61 38.60
N VAL A 26 -23.92 28.56 39.30
CA VAL A 26 -24.91 28.29 40.35
C VAL A 26 -26.04 29.29 40.30
N VAL A 27 -27.18 28.90 40.87
CA VAL A 27 -28.34 29.75 41.06
C VAL A 27 -28.55 29.94 42.55
N ILE A 28 -28.59 31.19 42.98
CA ILE A 28 -28.85 31.59 44.36
C ILE A 28 -30.34 31.96 44.47
N TYR A 29 -31.04 31.31 45.38
CA TYR A 29 -32.42 31.64 45.71
C TYR A 29 -32.48 32.29 47.09
N TYR A 30 -33.14 33.43 47.20
CA TYR A 30 -33.45 34.12 48.43
C TYR A 30 -34.96 34.09 48.67
N PHE A 31 -35.39 33.60 49.83
CA PHE A 31 -36.80 33.47 50.18
C PHE A 31 -37.21 34.65 51.06
N LEU A 32 -38.10 35.51 50.55
CA LEU A 32 -38.56 36.71 51.27
C LEU A 32 -39.47 36.40 52.47
N GLU A 33 -39.91 35.16 52.62
CA GLU A 33 -40.81 34.74 53.71
C GLU A 33 -40.09 34.61 55.05
N ASP A 34 -38.83 34.19 55.02
CA ASP A 34 -38.06 33.82 56.21
C ASP A 34 -36.60 34.28 56.18
N ASP A 35 -36.22 35.11 55.20
CA ASP A 35 -34.86 35.59 54.95
C ASP A 35 -33.84 34.45 54.77
N SER A 36 -34.30 33.30 54.27
CA SER A 36 -33.45 32.14 54.01
C SER A 36 -32.87 32.16 52.59
N MET A 37 -31.72 31.51 52.41
CA MET A 37 -31.05 31.37 51.13
C MET A 37 -30.76 29.90 50.83
N CYS A 38 -30.76 29.54 49.55
CA CYS A 38 -30.18 28.29 49.08
C CYS A 38 -29.39 28.52 47.80
N VAL A 39 -28.38 27.68 47.57
CA VAL A 39 -27.55 27.73 46.37
C VAL A 39 -27.63 26.39 45.69
N VAL A 40 -27.99 26.39 44.41
CA VAL A 40 -28.21 25.19 43.61
C VAL A 40 -27.40 25.29 42.33
N GLU A 41 -26.56 24.30 42.11
CA GLU A 41 -25.85 24.10 40.86
C GLU A 41 -26.75 23.34 39.87
N PRO A 42 -26.98 23.88 38.66
CA PRO A 42 -27.72 23.19 37.63
C PRO A 42 -27.00 21.92 37.18
N VAL A 43 -27.78 20.91 36.79
CA VAL A 43 -27.22 19.63 36.32
C VAL A 43 -26.72 19.81 34.88
N VAL A 44 -25.44 19.56 34.66
CA VAL A 44 -24.77 19.61 33.35
C VAL A 44 -24.35 18.19 32.97
N PRO A 45 -24.83 17.65 31.83
CA PRO A 45 -24.45 16.31 31.41
C PRO A 45 -22.94 16.21 31.17
N ASN A 46 -22.37 15.05 31.48
CA ASN A 46 -20.94 14.76 31.31
C ASN A 46 -19.98 15.65 32.13
N SER A 47 -20.47 16.36 33.15
CA SER A 47 -19.62 17.15 34.06
C SER A 47 -18.77 16.29 35.01
N ALA A 48 -19.19 15.04 35.27
CA ALA A 48 -18.53 14.10 36.20
C ALA A 48 -18.41 14.58 37.66
N LEU A 49 -18.97 15.75 38.00
CA LEU A 49 -19.00 16.31 39.35
C LEU A 49 -20.36 16.06 40.02
N PRO A 50 -20.40 15.91 41.36
CA PRO A 50 -21.66 15.93 42.09
C PRO A 50 -22.28 17.32 41.98
N GLN A 51 -23.48 17.39 41.40
CA GLN A 51 -24.25 18.61 41.13
C GLN A 51 -25.56 18.62 41.93
N GLY A 52 -26.23 19.78 41.97
CA GLY A 52 -27.49 19.98 42.69
C GLY A 52 -27.35 20.97 43.84
N LYS A 53 -28.00 20.70 44.98
CA LYS A 53 -28.02 21.64 46.12
C LYS A 53 -26.62 21.76 46.74
N HIS A 54 -25.98 22.91 46.52
CA HIS A 54 -24.68 23.25 47.09
C HIS A 54 -24.82 23.76 48.53
N ILE A 55 -25.81 24.62 48.77
CA ILE A 55 -26.19 25.11 50.10
C ILE A 55 -27.68 24.83 50.32
N ARG A 56 -28.01 24.14 51.41
CA ARG A 56 -29.42 23.85 51.80
C ARG A 56 -30.13 25.15 52.21
N ARG A 57 -31.46 25.18 52.11
CA ARG A 57 -32.25 26.36 52.52
C ARG A 57 -32.12 26.61 54.03
N HIS A 58 -31.55 27.75 54.39
CA HIS A 58 -31.48 28.27 55.76
C HIS A 58 -30.98 29.72 55.74
N ARG A 59 -30.95 30.40 56.89
CA ARG A 59 -30.39 31.74 57.01
C ARG A 59 -28.86 31.67 56.97
N VAL A 60 -28.27 32.11 55.87
CA VAL A 60 -26.81 32.06 55.67
C VAL A 60 -26.17 33.24 56.42
N PRO A 61 -25.21 33.00 57.32
CA PRO A 61 -24.50 34.06 58.02
C PRO A 61 -23.52 34.77 57.07
N LYS A 62 -23.53 36.10 57.12
CA LYS A 62 -22.63 36.99 56.38
C LYS A 62 -21.26 37.13 57.05
N ASN A 63 -21.25 37.18 58.38
CA ASN A 63 -20.07 37.41 59.20
C ASN A 63 -19.98 36.36 60.34
N ASP A 64 -18.81 36.27 60.99
CA ASP A 64 -18.59 35.41 62.17
C ASP A 64 -19.52 35.73 63.35
N ARG A 65 -20.13 36.92 63.35
CA ARG A 65 -21.14 37.35 64.34
C ARG A 65 -22.50 36.67 64.16
N GLY A 66 -22.72 35.99 63.04
CA GLY A 66 -23.97 35.30 62.72
C GLY A 66 -25.06 36.18 62.11
N ASP A 67 -24.75 37.43 61.73
CA ASP A 67 -25.69 38.31 61.04
C ASP A 67 -26.08 37.69 59.69
N PRO A 68 -27.37 37.44 59.41
CA PRO A 68 -27.79 36.80 58.17
C PRO A 68 -27.72 37.75 56.98
N TYR A 69 -27.54 37.20 55.78
CA TYR A 69 -27.68 37.97 54.55
C TYR A 69 -29.09 38.53 54.37
N HIS A 70 -29.17 39.81 54.04
CA HIS A 70 -30.42 40.46 53.69
C HIS A 70 -30.50 40.61 52.16
N TRP A 71 -31.70 40.67 51.58
CA TRP A 71 -31.87 40.91 50.15
C TRP A 71 -31.28 42.25 49.66
N LYS A 72 -31.04 43.18 50.59
CA LYS A 72 -30.38 44.48 50.34
C LYS A 72 -28.87 44.33 50.09
N ASP A 73 -28.28 43.23 50.54
CA ASP A 73 -26.86 42.90 50.35
C ASP A 73 -26.59 42.22 48.99
N LEU A 74 -27.64 41.98 48.19
CA LEU A 74 -27.55 41.25 46.91
C LEU A 74 -27.77 42.23 45.74
N ASN A 75 -26.79 42.35 44.85
CA ASN A 75 -26.87 43.13 43.61
C ASN A 75 -26.00 42.46 42.54
N ARG A 76 -26.26 42.78 41.26
CA ARG A 76 -25.47 42.31 40.11
C ARG A 76 -24.02 42.81 40.22
N GLY A 77 -23.05 42.00 39.82
CA GLY A 77 -21.63 42.34 39.87
C GLY A 77 -21.05 42.45 41.29
N MET A 78 -21.69 41.86 42.30
CA MET A 78 -21.16 41.80 43.67
C MET A 78 -20.66 40.40 44.02
N ASP A 79 -19.62 40.36 44.85
CA ASP A 79 -19.03 39.12 45.38
C ASP A 79 -19.58 38.82 46.77
N ILE A 80 -20.10 37.61 46.95
CA ILE A 80 -20.71 37.17 48.20
C ILE A 80 -19.96 35.96 48.73
N ALA A 81 -19.43 36.07 49.94
CA ALA A 81 -18.74 34.97 50.61
C ALA A 81 -19.71 34.14 51.45
N MET A 82 -19.97 32.90 51.05
CA MET A 82 -20.79 31.96 51.83
C MET A 82 -19.97 30.70 52.11
N TYR A 83 -19.79 30.37 53.39
CA TYR A 83 -19.07 29.16 53.84
C TYR A 83 -17.69 28.98 53.21
N GLY A 84 -16.90 30.05 53.13
CA GLY A 84 -15.53 30.02 52.61
C GLY A 84 -15.42 29.97 51.08
N ARG A 85 -16.54 30.12 50.35
CA ARG A 85 -16.56 30.26 48.88
C ARG A 85 -17.10 31.63 48.50
N THR A 86 -16.47 32.27 47.51
CA THR A 86 -16.90 33.55 46.95
C THR A 86 -17.72 33.33 45.68
N TYR A 87 -18.96 33.82 45.68
CA TYR A 87 -19.90 33.74 44.57
C TYR A 87 -20.03 35.11 43.92
N ARG A 88 -19.78 35.19 42.61
CA ARG A 88 -20.03 36.38 41.80
C ARG A 88 -21.47 36.35 41.30
N ILE A 89 -22.30 37.31 41.70
CA ILE A 89 -23.62 37.48 41.09
C ILE A 89 -23.44 38.13 39.73
N VAL A 90 -23.93 37.46 38.69
CA VAL A 90 -23.81 37.92 37.30
C VAL A 90 -25.08 38.62 36.84
N ASP A 91 -26.22 37.95 37.04
CA ASP A 91 -27.52 38.43 36.59
C ASP A 91 -28.63 38.00 37.55
N CYS A 92 -29.84 38.50 37.34
CA CYS A 92 -31.01 38.19 38.14
C CYS A 92 -32.25 38.01 37.26
N ASP A 93 -33.23 37.26 37.75
CA ASP A 93 -34.49 37.06 37.03
C ASP A 93 -35.29 38.38 36.88
N ARG A 94 -36.19 38.44 35.91
CA ARG A 94 -37.02 39.63 35.65
C ARG A 94 -37.85 40.03 36.86
N PHE A 95 -38.37 39.04 37.60
CA PHE A 95 -39.13 39.30 38.84
C PHE A 95 -38.24 39.97 39.89
N THR A 96 -37.02 39.48 40.09
CA THR A 96 -36.08 40.06 41.05
C THR A 96 -35.67 41.46 40.67
N GLN A 97 -35.50 41.71 39.38
CA GLN A 97 -35.14 43.02 38.88
C GLN A 97 -36.20 44.05 39.28
N VAL A 98 -37.46 43.77 38.93
CA VAL A 98 -38.60 44.65 39.24
C VAL A 98 -38.78 44.81 40.76
N PHE A 99 -38.61 43.74 41.53
CA PHE A 99 -38.71 43.80 42.98
C PHE A 99 -37.65 44.74 43.59
N LEU A 100 -36.38 44.57 43.24
CA LEU A 100 -35.28 45.38 43.78
C LEU A 100 -35.41 46.85 43.37
N GLU A 101 -35.77 47.11 42.11
CA GLU A 101 -36.06 48.46 41.61
C GLU A 101 -37.24 49.10 42.36
N SER A 102 -38.32 48.34 42.63
CA SER A 102 -39.49 48.84 43.39
C SER A 102 -39.17 49.18 44.85
N GLN A 103 -38.16 48.52 45.42
CA GLN A 103 -37.67 48.78 46.78
C GLN A 103 -36.59 49.88 46.82
N GLY A 104 -36.28 50.52 45.69
CA GLY A 104 -35.34 51.62 45.58
C GLY A 104 -33.87 51.21 45.47
N ILE A 105 -33.57 49.95 45.09
CA ILE A 105 -32.21 49.50 44.81
C ILE A 105 -31.92 49.66 43.31
N GLU A 106 -30.93 50.48 42.98
CA GLU A 106 -30.40 50.58 41.62
C GLU A 106 -29.51 49.37 41.33
N LEU A 107 -29.90 48.61 40.31
CA LEU A 107 -29.19 47.40 39.92
C LEU A 107 -28.06 47.71 38.95
N ASN A 108 -26.86 47.21 39.25
CA ASN A 108 -25.68 47.32 38.38
C ASN A 108 -25.94 46.70 37.00
N PRO A 109 -25.20 47.05 35.94
CA PRO A 109 -25.37 46.40 34.64
C PRO A 109 -25.15 44.87 34.72
N PRO A 110 -25.89 44.06 33.95
CA PRO A 110 -25.72 42.61 33.94
C PRO A 110 -24.36 42.22 33.39
N GLU A 111 -23.67 41.31 34.07
CA GLU A 111 -22.41 40.74 33.60
C GLU A 111 -22.68 39.53 32.70
N LYS A 112 -21.68 39.08 31.92
CA LYS A 112 -21.79 37.84 31.15
C LYS A 112 -21.28 36.69 32.01
N MET A 113 -22.01 35.56 32.01
CA MET A 113 -21.50 34.33 32.62
C MET A 113 -20.17 33.95 31.98
N LEU A 114 -19.15 33.74 32.82
CA LEU A 114 -17.88 33.23 32.35
C LEU A 114 -18.02 31.77 31.91
N SER A 115 -17.46 31.47 30.74
CA SER A 115 -17.28 30.10 30.26
C SER A 115 -16.01 29.51 30.86
N ASP A 116 -16.13 28.25 31.28
CA ASP A 116 -15.02 27.47 31.78
C ASP A 116 -14.06 27.09 30.63
N PRO A 117 -12.75 27.41 30.71
CA PRO A 117 -11.77 27.12 29.66
C PRO A 117 -11.74 25.64 29.28
N TYR A 118 -11.89 24.75 30.26
CA TYR A 118 -11.90 23.30 30.05
C TYR A 118 -13.09 22.87 29.18
N THR A 119 -14.27 23.40 29.50
CA THR A 119 -15.49 23.16 28.73
C THR A 119 -15.39 23.67 27.30
N GLU A 120 -14.69 24.79 27.05
CA GLU A 120 -14.46 25.30 25.69
C GLU A 120 -13.51 24.42 24.88
N LEU A 121 -12.43 23.93 25.49
CA LEU A 121 -11.48 23.03 24.83
C LEU A 121 -12.16 21.73 24.37
N ARG A 122 -13.04 21.15 25.19
CA ARG A 122 -13.81 19.94 24.82
C ARG A 122 -14.84 20.16 23.72
N ARG A 123 -15.30 21.39 23.48
CA ARG A 123 -16.22 21.70 22.39
C ARG A 123 -15.52 21.76 21.03
N MET A 124 -14.20 21.95 21.02
CA MET A 124 -13.46 21.96 19.77
C MET A 124 -13.47 20.54 19.17
N PRO A 125 -13.86 20.39 17.89
CA PRO A 125 -13.79 19.09 17.23
C PRO A 125 -12.34 18.62 17.20
N GLU A 126 -12.14 17.32 17.46
CA GLU A 126 -10.83 16.72 17.28
C GLU A 126 -10.33 17.00 15.86
N ARG A 127 -9.04 17.36 15.72
CA ARG A 127 -8.44 17.61 14.41
C ARG A 127 -8.37 16.30 13.63
N THR A 128 -9.38 16.04 12.81
CA THR A 128 -9.34 14.96 11.83
C THR A 128 -8.51 15.40 10.63
N TYR A 129 -7.30 14.86 10.51
CA TYR A 129 -6.51 14.96 9.29
C TYR A 129 -7.09 13.98 8.28
N VAL A 130 -7.95 14.46 7.38
CA VAL A 130 -8.29 13.70 6.17
C VAL A 130 -7.09 13.82 5.25
N THR A 131 -6.30 12.77 5.10
CA THR A 131 -5.27 12.71 4.06
C THR A 131 -5.97 12.63 2.71
N PRO A 132 -5.91 13.66 1.84
CA PRO A 132 -6.45 13.56 0.50
C PRO A 132 -5.56 12.62 -0.31
N SER A 133 -5.92 11.34 -0.42
CA SER A 133 -5.24 10.43 -1.33
C SER A 133 -5.90 10.51 -2.70
N ASP A 134 -5.24 11.19 -3.66
CA ASP A 134 -5.63 11.21 -5.09
C ASP A 134 -5.62 9.82 -5.74
N PHE A 135 -4.97 8.84 -5.10
CA PHE A 135 -4.80 7.48 -5.62
C PHE A 135 -5.24 6.42 -4.61
N ASP A 136 -6.39 5.80 -4.88
CA ASP A 136 -6.93 4.71 -4.07
C ASP A 136 -6.23 3.38 -4.42
N GLN A 137 -5.21 3.04 -3.63
CA GLN A 137 -4.49 1.77 -3.75
C GLN A 137 -5.43 0.56 -3.63
N LEU A 138 -6.49 0.66 -2.81
CA LEU A 138 -7.46 -0.41 -2.66
C LEU A 138 -8.28 -0.57 -3.94
N LYS A 139 -8.70 0.53 -4.57
CA LYS A 139 -9.38 0.46 -5.88
C LYS A 139 -8.53 -0.21 -6.95
N GLN A 140 -7.23 0.11 -7.02
CA GLN A 140 -6.32 -0.55 -7.97
C GLN A 140 -6.24 -2.06 -7.69
N PHE A 141 -6.07 -2.44 -6.41
CA PHE A 141 -6.07 -3.83 -5.99
C PHE A 141 -7.36 -4.54 -6.38
N LEU A 142 -8.53 -3.99 -6.06
CA LEU A 142 -9.84 -4.58 -6.36
C LEU A 142 -10.11 -4.72 -7.87
N THR A 143 -9.62 -3.78 -8.68
CA THR A 143 -9.85 -3.79 -10.14
C THR A 143 -8.98 -4.82 -10.84
N TYR A 144 -7.73 -4.96 -10.41
CA TYR A 144 -6.73 -5.80 -11.09
C TYR A 144 -6.30 -7.02 -10.28
N ASP A 145 -7.04 -7.38 -9.23
CA ASP A 145 -6.75 -8.58 -8.45
C ASP A 145 -6.68 -9.80 -9.36
N LYS A 146 -5.65 -10.63 -9.16
CA LYS A 146 -5.33 -11.82 -9.97
C LYS A 146 -5.01 -11.58 -11.45
N GLN A 147 -4.96 -10.33 -11.91
CA GLN A 147 -4.52 -10.02 -13.27
C GLN A 147 -3.01 -9.83 -13.32
N VAL A 148 -2.33 -10.77 -13.98
CA VAL A 148 -0.86 -10.80 -14.08
C VAL A 148 -0.48 -10.84 -15.55
N LEU A 149 0.42 -9.94 -15.94
CA LEU A 149 1.00 -9.96 -17.27
C LEU A 149 2.22 -10.88 -17.28
N ARG A 150 2.19 -11.93 -18.11
CA ARG A 150 3.25 -12.92 -18.25
C ARG A 150 3.99 -12.75 -19.59
N PHE A 151 5.29 -12.53 -19.51
CA PHE A 151 6.20 -12.40 -20.65
C PHE A 151 7.24 -13.51 -20.64
N TYR A 152 7.59 -14.00 -21.83
CA TYR A 152 8.68 -14.93 -22.03
C TYR A 152 9.92 -14.16 -22.51
N ALA A 153 11.00 -14.31 -21.76
CA ALA A 153 12.24 -13.60 -22.01
C ALA A 153 13.44 -14.54 -22.05
N THR A 154 14.49 -14.12 -22.73
CA THR A 154 15.81 -14.75 -22.68
C THR A 154 16.83 -13.77 -22.15
N TRP A 155 17.68 -14.23 -21.25
CA TRP A 155 18.87 -13.50 -20.83
C TRP A 155 20.09 -14.13 -21.49
N ASP A 156 20.72 -13.37 -22.38
CA ASP A 156 21.92 -13.82 -23.09
C ASP A 156 23.17 -13.33 -22.35
N ASP A 157 23.82 -14.21 -21.60
CA ASP A 157 25.06 -13.91 -20.87
C ASP A 157 26.30 -14.46 -21.61
N THR A 158 26.17 -14.95 -22.85
CA THR A 158 27.25 -15.68 -23.56
C THR A 158 28.55 -14.89 -23.77
N ASN A 159 28.53 -13.57 -23.58
CA ASN A 159 29.72 -12.74 -23.64
C ASN A 159 30.66 -12.96 -22.44
N ASN A 160 30.15 -13.51 -21.34
CA ASN A 160 30.91 -13.78 -20.14
C ASN A 160 31.60 -15.16 -20.22
N MET A 161 32.71 -15.35 -19.49
CA MET A 161 33.56 -16.55 -19.58
C MET A 161 32.81 -17.88 -19.33
N PHE A 162 31.77 -17.84 -18.50
CA PHE A 162 30.89 -18.99 -18.18
C PHE A 162 29.43 -18.66 -18.49
N GLY A 163 29.25 -17.76 -19.46
CA GLY A 163 27.97 -17.22 -19.86
C GLY A 163 27.09 -18.22 -20.61
N GLU A 164 25.80 -18.22 -20.31
CA GLU A 164 24.81 -19.05 -20.98
C GLU A 164 23.60 -18.21 -21.40
N ASN A 165 22.90 -18.65 -22.44
CA ASN A 165 21.61 -18.07 -22.80
C ASN A 165 20.50 -18.87 -22.12
N ARG A 166 19.76 -18.23 -21.23
CA ARG A 166 18.72 -18.87 -20.41
C ARG A 166 17.35 -18.24 -20.61
N SER A 167 16.32 -19.07 -20.45
CA SER A 167 14.92 -18.67 -20.60
C SER A 167 14.31 -18.33 -19.23
N TYR A 168 13.65 -17.18 -19.17
CA TYR A 168 12.99 -16.63 -17.99
C TYR A 168 11.53 -16.28 -18.30
N ILE A 169 10.71 -16.28 -17.27
CA ILE A 169 9.33 -15.78 -17.30
C ILE A 169 9.28 -14.54 -16.41
N ILE A 170 8.82 -13.43 -16.97
CA ILE A 170 8.62 -12.17 -16.25
C ILE A 170 7.14 -12.03 -15.96
N HIS A 171 6.77 -11.89 -14.69
CA HIS A 171 5.43 -11.57 -14.24
C HIS A 171 5.36 -10.10 -13.82
N TYR A 172 4.41 -9.36 -14.36
CA TYR A 172 4.07 -8.00 -13.94
C TYR A 172 2.67 -7.99 -13.33
N TYR A 173 2.58 -7.64 -12.06
CA TYR A 173 1.33 -7.63 -11.30
C TYR A 173 0.65 -6.27 -11.44
N LEU A 174 -0.55 -6.24 -12.00
CA LEU A 174 -1.29 -4.98 -12.26
C LEU A 174 -1.86 -4.35 -10.98
N ALA A 175 -2.11 -5.16 -9.95
CA ALA A 175 -2.68 -4.72 -8.67
C ALA A 175 -1.75 -3.76 -7.91
N ASP A 176 -0.43 -3.96 -7.97
CA ASP A 176 0.55 -3.22 -7.18
C ASP A 176 1.74 -2.69 -8.01
N GLY A 177 1.80 -2.99 -9.32
CA GLY A 177 2.89 -2.57 -10.20
C GLY A 177 4.22 -3.26 -9.88
N THR A 178 4.20 -4.45 -9.26
CA THR A 178 5.40 -5.22 -8.93
C THR A 178 5.82 -6.16 -10.06
N VAL A 179 7.11 -6.50 -10.09
CA VAL A 179 7.71 -7.42 -11.06
C VAL A 179 8.30 -8.61 -10.32
N GLU A 180 8.11 -9.80 -10.85
CA GLU A 180 8.75 -11.04 -10.41
C GLU A 180 9.37 -11.74 -11.63
N VAL A 181 10.59 -12.24 -11.51
CA VAL A 181 11.27 -12.96 -12.60
C VAL A 181 11.58 -14.37 -12.16
N ARG A 182 11.09 -15.34 -12.94
CA ARG A 182 11.28 -16.77 -12.69
C ARG A 182 12.11 -17.43 -13.76
N GLU A 183 12.96 -18.37 -13.36
CA GLU A 183 13.76 -19.19 -14.27
C GLU A 183 12.94 -20.38 -14.77
N VAL A 184 13.07 -20.71 -16.06
CA VAL A 184 12.42 -21.89 -16.65
C VAL A 184 13.39 -23.06 -16.61
N TYR A 185 13.16 -23.98 -15.68
CA TYR A 185 13.98 -25.17 -15.51
C TYR A 185 13.76 -26.20 -16.65
N ARG A 186 14.85 -26.85 -17.08
CA ARG A 186 14.82 -27.98 -18.03
C ARG A 186 15.34 -29.26 -17.36
N PRO A 187 14.79 -30.44 -17.71
CA PRO A 187 15.37 -31.70 -17.25
C PRO A 187 16.85 -31.82 -17.67
N ASN A 188 17.69 -32.31 -16.75
CA ASN A 188 19.13 -32.49 -16.96
C ASN A 188 19.93 -31.19 -17.23
N ASP A 189 19.48 -30.05 -16.71
CA ASP A 189 20.16 -28.75 -16.84
C ASP A 189 21.35 -28.57 -15.88
N GLY A 190 21.57 -29.52 -14.95
CA GLY A 190 22.70 -29.51 -14.02
C GLY A 190 22.65 -28.42 -12.94
N ARG A 191 21.49 -27.78 -12.75
CA ARG A 191 21.27 -26.66 -11.82
C ARG A 191 20.41 -27.07 -10.63
N ASP A 192 20.64 -26.40 -9.50
CA ASP A 192 19.77 -26.48 -8.33
C ASP A 192 18.42 -25.80 -8.64
N PRO A 193 17.26 -26.42 -8.35
CA PRO A 193 15.94 -25.86 -8.63
C PRO A 193 15.59 -24.64 -7.77
N PHE A 194 16.17 -23.48 -8.09
CA PHE A 194 15.74 -22.17 -7.59
C PHE A 194 14.92 -21.42 -8.64
N PRO A 195 13.58 -21.51 -8.60
CA PRO A 195 12.74 -20.99 -9.68
C PRO A 195 12.62 -19.45 -9.68
N VAL A 196 12.94 -18.76 -8.58
CA VAL A 196 12.78 -17.30 -8.47
C VAL A 196 14.14 -16.63 -8.61
N MET A 197 14.35 -15.90 -9.70
CA MET A 197 15.56 -15.12 -9.95
C MET A 197 15.47 -13.74 -9.28
N ILE A 198 14.31 -13.09 -9.38
CA ILE A 198 14.02 -11.80 -8.75
C ILE A 198 12.70 -11.95 -8.01
N ARG A 199 12.72 -11.75 -6.69
CA ARG A 199 11.52 -11.75 -5.85
C ARG A 199 10.53 -10.68 -6.32
N ARG A 200 9.23 -10.91 -6.09
CA ARG A 200 8.19 -9.92 -6.36
C ARG A 200 8.49 -8.62 -5.60
N GLN A 201 8.81 -7.56 -6.33
CA GLN A 201 9.08 -6.24 -5.78
C GLN A 201 8.86 -5.16 -6.84
N ARG A 202 8.69 -3.90 -6.43
CA ARG A 202 8.70 -2.78 -7.37
C ARG A 202 10.14 -2.56 -7.85
N LEU A 203 10.33 -2.47 -9.16
CA LEU A 203 11.66 -2.30 -9.74
C LEU A 203 11.89 -0.84 -10.17
N PRO A 204 12.97 -0.19 -9.70
CA PRO A 204 13.35 1.13 -10.17
C PRO A 204 13.92 1.04 -11.58
N LYS A 205 13.51 1.96 -12.45
CA LYS A 205 14.02 2.09 -13.82
C LYS A 205 15.18 3.10 -13.86
N THR A 206 14.97 4.27 -13.28
CA THR A 206 15.96 5.35 -13.21
C THR A 206 16.06 5.85 -11.78
N PHE A 207 17.28 5.98 -11.28
CA PHE A 207 17.56 6.58 -9.96
C PHE A 207 17.77 8.09 -10.13
N VAL A 208 17.40 8.87 -9.11
CA VAL A 208 17.77 10.28 -9.04
C VAL A 208 19.29 10.37 -8.87
N ASP A 209 19.96 11.20 -9.67
CA ASP A 209 21.39 11.51 -9.51
C ASP A 209 21.65 12.22 -8.16
N LYS A 210 21.69 11.46 -7.07
CA LYS A 210 22.05 11.98 -5.75
C LYS A 210 23.57 11.96 -5.61
N LYS A 211 24.14 13.10 -5.19
CA LYS A 211 25.52 13.18 -4.67
C LYS A 211 25.65 12.11 -3.58
N LYS A 212 26.59 11.17 -3.75
CA LYS A 212 26.83 10.04 -2.86
C LYS A 212 27.26 10.52 -1.46
N THR A 213 26.32 10.91 -0.62
CA THR A 213 26.63 11.27 0.77
C THR A 213 26.80 10.01 1.63
N PHE A 214 26.15 8.89 1.26
CA PHE A 214 26.24 7.62 1.95
C PHE A 214 26.32 6.43 0.98
N PRO A 215 27.03 5.34 1.33
CA PRO A 215 27.12 4.14 0.49
C PRO A 215 25.78 3.39 0.43
N SER A 216 25.40 2.96 -0.77
CA SER A 216 24.14 2.26 -1.07
C SER A 216 24.02 0.86 -0.45
N CYS A 217 25.06 0.36 0.20
CA CYS A 217 25.04 -0.95 0.87
C CYS A 217 24.35 -0.94 2.24
N VAL A 218 24.01 0.23 2.79
CA VAL A 218 23.48 0.37 4.16
C VAL A 218 22.00 0.78 4.20
N LEU A 219 21.47 1.34 3.11
CA LEU A 219 20.09 1.86 3.06
C LEU A 219 19.24 1.07 2.07
N GLU A 220 18.01 0.78 2.46
CA GLU A 220 16.99 0.30 1.53
C GLU A 220 16.60 1.41 0.56
N ILE A 221 16.31 1.05 -0.69
CA ILE A 221 15.93 2.00 -1.75
C ILE A 221 14.60 2.64 -1.34
N SER A 222 14.63 3.92 -0.99
CA SER A 222 13.42 4.67 -0.62
C SER A 222 12.69 5.20 -1.86
N ASP A 223 11.37 5.41 -1.75
CA ASP A 223 10.56 5.99 -2.83
C ASP A 223 11.08 7.36 -3.31
N GLN A 224 11.79 8.09 -2.45
CA GLN A 224 12.39 9.41 -2.74
C GLN A 224 13.69 9.34 -3.55
N GLU A 225 14.25 8.14 -3.75
CA GLU A 225 15.49 7.92 -4.51
C GLU A 225 15.23 7.46 -5.94
N VAL A 226 14.01 7.01 -6.21
CA VAL A 226 13.60 6.49 -7.51
C VAL A 226 12.89 7.57 -8.30
N LEU A 227 13.43 7.90 -9.48
CA LEU A 227 12.82 8.88 -10.37
C LEU A 227 11.65 8.26 -11.13
N GLU A 228 11.87 7.06 -11.66
CA GLU A 228 10.89 6.37 -12.52
C GLU A 228 10.83 4.89 -12.14
N TRP A 229 9.60 4.38 -11.99
CA TRP A 229 9.33 2.97 -11.74
C TRP A 229 8.95 2.26 -13.04
N TYR A 230 9.30 0.97 -13.15
CA TYR A 230 8.85 0.15 -14.27
C TYR A 230 7.33 0.07 -14.33
N THR A 231 6.78 0.41 -15.49
CA THR A 231 5.35 0.34 -15.78
C THR A 231 5.08 -0.74 -16.81
N ALA A 232 3.85 -1.25 -16.91
CA ALA A 232 3.45 -2.20 -17.95
C ALA A 232 3.96 -1.78 -19.35
N LYS A 233 3.82 -0.50 -19.73
CA LYS A 233 4.28 0.04 -21.02
C LYS A 233 5.76 -0.20 -21.37
N ASP A 234 6.62 -0.41 -20.38
CA ASP A 234 8.04 -0.64 -20.62
C ASP A 234 8.33 -2.06 -21.15
N PHE A 235 7.42 -3.00 -20.90
CA PHE A 235 7.51 -4.39 -21.34
C PHE A 235 6.79 -4.55 -22.68
N ALA A 236 7.53 -4.88 -23.73
CA ALA A 236 6.98 -5.13 -25.06
C ALA A 236 7.70 -6.31 -25.73
N VAL A 237 6.99 -7.07 -26.55
CA VAL A 237 7.58 -8.16 -27.33
C VAL A 237 8.55 -7.57 -28.37
N GLY A 238 9.74 -8.17 -28.49
CA GLY A 238 10.83 -7.70 -29.33
C GLY A 238 11.73 -6.64 -28.68
N LYS A 239 11.42 -6.18 -27.47
CA LYS A 239 12.22 -5.18 -26.74
C LYS A 239 13.08 -5.84 -25.67
N SER A 240 14.28 -5.31 -25.46
CA SER A 240 15.13 -5.64 -24.31
C SER A 240 14.83 -4.73 -23.12
N THR A 241 14.74 -5.32 -21.93
CA THR A 241 14.47 -4.64 -20.65
C THR A 241 15.56 -4.94 -19.65
N THR A 242 16.16 -3.90 -19.06
CA THR A 242 17.27 -4.04 -18.11
C THR A 242 16.77 -4.06 -16.67
N LEU A 243 16.66 -5.24 -16.06
CA LEU A 243 16.21 -5.40 -14.67
C LEU A 243 17.42 -5.65 -13.76
N LEU A 244 17.66 -4.76 -12.79
CA LEU A 244 18.75 -4.85 -11.81
C LEU A 244 20.14 -5.14 -12.44
N GLY A 245 20.43 -4.49 -13.58
CA GLY A 245 21.69 -4.64 -14.30
C GLY A 245 21.76 -5.84 -15.26
N ARG A 246 20.70 -6.66 -15.38
CA ARG A 246 20.60 -7.75 -16.35
C ARG A 246 19.64 -7.41 -17.48
N THR A 247 20.08 -7.59 -18.72
CA THR A 247 19.29 -7.29 -19.93
C THR A 247 18.50 -8.51 -20.38
N PHE A 248 17.18 -8.48 -20.21
CA PHE A 248 16.28 -9.53 -20.67
C PHE A 248 15.68 -9.16 -22.02
N PHE A 249 15.77 -10.04 -23.02
CA PHE A 249 15.11 -9.88 -24.30
C PHE A 249 13.75 -10.59 -24.30
N ILE A 250 12.67 -9.83 -24.43
CA ILE A 250 11.30 -10.37 -24.41
C ILE A 250 10.94 -10.80 -25.83
N TYR A 251 10.60 -12.07 -26.01
CA TYR A 251 10.36 -12.65 -27.33
C TYR A 251 8.93 -13.13 -27.56
N ASP A 252 8.19 -13.38 -26.48
CA ASP A 252 6.80 -13.81 -26.55
C ASP A 252 6.03 -13.38 -25.30
N CYS A 253 4.70 -13.44 -25.34
CA CYS A 253 3.83 -13.11 -24.23
C CYS A 253 2.55 -13.96 -24.24
N ASP A 254 1.89 -14.04 -23.09
CA ASP A 254 0.67 -14.81 -22.92
C ASP A 254 -0.52 -14.27 -23.74
N GLU A 255 -1.57 -15.08 -23.89
CA GLU A 255 -2.80 -14.64 -24.58
C GLU A 255 -3.50 -13.52 -23.80
N PHE A 256 -3.58 -13.66 -22.46
CA PHE A 256 -4.13 -12.62 -21.59
C PHE A 256 -3.39 -11.28 -21.75
N THR A 257 -2.06 -11.31 -21.81
CA THR A 257 -1.26 -10.10 -22.02
C THR A 257 -1.54 -9.46 -23.36
N ARG A 258 -1.66 -10.24 -24.43
CA ARG A 258 -1.97 -9.70 -25.76
C ARG A 258 -3.31 -8.97 -25.77
N ASN A 259 -4.33 -9.55 -25.12
CA ASN A 259 -5.65 -8.93 -25.02
C ASN A 259 -5.61 -7.67 -24.15
N PHE A 260 -4.95 -7.72 -22.99
CA PHE A 260 -4.80 -6.55 -22.13
C PHE A 260 -4.14 -5.37 -22.86
N TYR A 261 -3.06 -5.61 -23.62
CA TYR A 261 -2.38 -4.54 -24.36
C TYR A 261 -3.20 -4.01 -25.53
N ARG A 262 -3.99 -4.87 -26.18
CA ARG A 262 -4.92 -4.47 -27.22
C ARG A 262 -5.98 -3.51 -26.67
N ASP A 263 -6.56 -3.85 -25.51
CA ASP A 263 -7.64 -3.08 -24.90
C ASP A 263 -7.14 -1.78 -24.25
N LYS A 264 -5.99 -1.83 -23.56
CA LYS A 264 -5.43 -0.67 -22.83
C LYS A 264 -4.58 0.27 -23.67
N PHE A 265 -3.78 -0.28 -24.58
CA PHE A 265 -2.76 0.48 -25.31
C PHE A 265 -3.01 0.49 -26.83
N GLY A 266 -3.98 -0.27 -27.35
CA GLY A 266 -4.26 -0.36 -28.78
C GLY A 266 -3.16 -1.07 -29.59
N ILE A 267 -2.24 -1.77 -28.93
CA ILE A 267 -1.10 -2.44 -29.60
C ILE A 267 -1.58 -3.80 -30.11
N THR A 268 -1.49 -4.01 -31.43
CA THR A 268 -1.93 -5.25 -32.11
C THR A 268 -0.77 -6.08 -32.64
N ASP A 269 0.40 -5.48 -32.84
CA ASP A 269 1.57 -6.14 -33.42
C ASP A 269 2.41 -6.86 -32.36
N PHE A 270 1.98 -8.08 -32.01
CA PHE A 270 2.79 -9.02 -31.24
C PHE A 270 3.32 -10.11 -32.17
N GLN A 271 4.41 -9.83 -32.89
CA GLN A 271 5.10 -10.87 -33.65
C GLN A 271 6.08 -11.61 -32.72
N PRO A 272 5.84 -12.89 -32.37
CA PRO A 272 6.76 -13.65 -31.56
C PRO A 272 8.09 -13.83 -32.31
N VAL A 273 9.20 -13.56 -31.63
CA VAL A 273 10.54 -13.69 -32.21
C VAL A 273 11.06 -15.10 -31.96
N GLU A 274 11.33 -15.85 -33.03
CA GLU A 274 11.90 -17.19 -32.91
C GLU A 274 13.38 -17.14 -32.47
N ILE A 275 13.67 -17.56 -31.23
CA ILE A 275 15.05 -17.62 -30.69
C ILE A 275 15.72 -18.99 -30.93
N LYS A 276 15.03 -19.94 -31.55
CA LYS A 276 15.60 -21.29 -31.74
C LYS A 276 16.77 -21.24 -32.73
N LYS A 277 17.98 -21.42 -32.23
CA LYS A 277 19.17 -21.70 -33.07
C LYS A 277 18.84 -22.93 -33.91
N LYS A 278 18.95 -22.80 -35.24
CA LYS A 278 18.80 -23.95 -36.14
C LYS A 278 19.81 -25.02 -35.70
N PRO A 279 19.40 -26.28 -35.48
CA PRO A 279 20.36 -27.33 -35.15
C PRO A 279 21.38 -27.40 -36.27
N LEU A 280 22.66 -27.49 -35.91
CA LEU A 280 23.72 -27.71 -36.89
C LEU A 280 23.38 -29.01 -37.62
N GLY A 281 23.31 -28.94 -38.95
CA GLY A 281 23.14 -30.12 -39.77
C GLY A 281 24.25 -31.12 -39.45
N LYS A 282 23.92 -32.40 -39.31
CA LYS A 282 24.94 -33.44 -39.19
C LYS A 282 25.82 -33.36 -40.43
N VAL A 283 27.13 -33.28 -40.24
CA VAL A 283 28.07 -33.35 -41.36
C VAL A 283 27.83 -34.70 -42.06
N PRO A 284 27.48 -34.72 -43.36
CA PRO A 284 27.26 -35.98 -44.06
C PRO A 284 28.58 -36.75 -44.06
N GLN A 285 28.55 -37.99 -43.60
CA GLN A 285 29.70 -38.88 -43.69
C GLN A 285 29.87 -39.28 -45.16
N VAL A 286 30.99 -38.87 -45.77
CA VAL A 286 31.32 -39.25 -47.14
C VAL A 286 32.00 -40.62 -47.11
N ILE A 287 31.53 -41.55 -47.94
CA ILE A 287 32.14 -42.87 -48.08
C ILE A 287 33.51 -42.68 -48.78
N PRO A 288 34.62 -43.21 -48.24
CA PRO A 288 35.93 -43.06 -48.86
C PRO A 288 35.98 -43.77 -50.23
N PRO A 289 36.88 -43.34 -51.13
CA PRO A 289 37.07 -44.01 -52.41
C PRO A 289 37.53 -45.47 -52.23
N TYR A 290 37.16 -46.32 -53.17
CA TYR A 290 37.49 -47.75 -53.16
C TYR A 290 39.02 -47.97 -53.21
N ASN A 291 39.52 -48.86 -52.36
CA ASN A 291 40.95 -49.08 -52.13
C ASN A 291 41.61 -50.07 -53.11
N GLY A 292 40.86 -50.65 -54.06
CA GLY A 292 41.38 -51.60 -55.04
C GLY A 292 41.42 -53.07 -54.61
N PHE A 293 41.09 -53.39 -53.35
CA PHE A 293 41.09 -54.74 -52.83
C PHE A 293 39.66 -55.28 -52.65
N GLY A 294 39.42 -56.51 -53.10
CA GLY A 294 38.13 -57.20 -52.96
C GLY A 294 37.11 -56.85 -54.05
N ILE A 295 35.83 -56.92 -53.70
CA ILE A 295 34.72 -56.47 -54.53
C ILE A 295 34.22 -55.14 -53.94
N LEU A 296 33.87 -54.16 -54.78
CA LEU A 296 33.42 -52.84 -54.32
C LEU A 296 32.27 -52.93 -53.31
N GLU A 297 31.30 -53.81 -53.55
CA GLU A 297 30.15 -54.04 -52.68
C GLU A 297 30.55 -54.58 -51.29
N ASP A 298 31.56 -55.46 -51.23
CA ASP A 298 32.04 -56.06 -50.00
C ASP A 298 32.91 -55.07 -49.20
N SER A 299 33.80 -54.35 -49.89
CA SER A 299 34.64 -53.31 -49.29
C SER A 299 33.84 -52.10 -48.79
N LEU A 300 32.68 -51.82 -49.39
CA LEU A 300 31.77 -50.76 -48.95
C LEU A 300 31.07 -51.09 -47.62
N GLN A 301 30.83 -52.37 -47.30
CA GLN A 301 30.27 -52.78 -46.01
C GLN A 301 31.21 -52.49 -44.83
N ASN A 302 32.52 -52.54 -45.08
CA ASN A 302 33.55 -52.15 -44.11
C ASN A 302 33.47 -50.66 -43.74
N CYS A 303 32.94 -49.81 -44.64
CA CYS A 303 32.75 -48.39 -44.37
C CYS A 303 31.46 -48.08 -43.60
N PHE A 304 30.47 -48.99 -43.61
CA PHE A 304 29.17 -48.77 -42.96
C PHE A 304 29.09 -49.29 -41.53
N SER A 305 29.83 -50.34 -41.21
CA SER A 305 29.73 -51.01 -39.90
C SER A 305 31.08 -51.55 -39.47
N LEU A 306 31.32 -51.54 -38.15
CA LEU A 306 32.56 -52.08 -37.55
C LEU A 306 32.73 -53.59 -37.83
N SER A 307 31.62 -54.33 -37.87
CA SER A 307 31.58 -55.75 -38.22
C SER A 307 30.93 -55.90 -39.60
N PRO A 308 31.71 -56.09 -40.69
CA PRO A 308 31.18 -56.12 -42.03
C PRO A 308 30.25 -57.32 -42.20
N LYS A 309 29.08 -57.06 -42.78
CA LYS A 309 28.11 -58.10 -43.16
C LYS A 309 28.31 -58.42 -44.64
N PRO A 310 28.23 -59.71 -45.04
CA PRO A 310 28.33 -60.06 -46.45
C PRO A 310 27.23 -59.34 -47.26
N PRO A 311 27.54 -58.81 -48.44
CA PRO A 311 26.55 -58.13 -49.27
C PRO A 311 25.44 -59.10 -49.67
N GLN A 312 24.19 -58.65 -49.54
CA GLN A 312 23.05 -59.44 -49.98
C GLN A 312 22.93 -59.36 -51.50
N LYS A 313 22.87 -60.52 -52.14
CA LYS A 313 22.62 -60.64 -53.58
C LYS A 313 21.12 -60.62 -53.82
N ASP A 314 20.68 -60.03 -54.94
CA ASP A 314 19.28 -60.07 -55.36
C ASP A 314 18.91 -61.48 -55.86
N ILE A 315 18.55 -62.37 -54.94
CA ILE A 315 18.25 -63.78 -55.21
C ILE A 315 17.10 -63.93 -56.23
N ILE A 316 16.09 -63.06 -56.15
CA ILE A 316 14.92 -63.07 -57.07
C ILE A 316 15.38 -62.85 -58.51
N LYS A 317 16.24 -61.84 -58.73
CA LYS A 317 16.76 -61.51 -60.06
C LYS A 317 17.65 -62.62 -60.63
N MET A 318 18.37 -63.32 -59.75
CA MET A 318 19.21 -64.46 -60.14
C MET A 318 18.35 -65.63 -60.63
N LEU A 319 17.28 -65.96 -59.91
CA LEU A 319 16.34 -67.04 -60.28
C LEU A 319 15.57 -66.74 -61.57
N GLU A 320 15.08 -65.52 -61.74
CA GLU A 320 14.29 -65.13 -62.93
C GLU A 320 15.09 -65.11 -64.24
N ASN A 321 16.43 -64.96 -64.15
CA ASN A 321 17.31 -64.79 -65.30
C ASN A 321 18.30 -65.94 -65.49
N ASP A 322 18.22 -66.99 -64.67
CA ASP A 322 19.16 -68.13 -64.67
C ASP A 322 19.32 -68.81 -66.05
N HIS A 323 18.26 -68.81 -66.86
CA HIS A 323 18.26 -69.42 -68.20
C HIS A 323 18.29 -68.42 -69.36
N LYS A 324 18.41 -67.11 -69.09
CA LYS A 324 18.41 -66.07 -70.12
C LYS A 324 19.85 -65.70 -70.48
N VAL A 325 20.33 -66.19 -71.62
CA VAL A 325 21.68 -65.89 -72.14
C VAL A 325 21.57 -65.01 -73.38
N LEU A 326 22.20 -63.84 -73.34
CA LEU A 326 22.33 -62.96 -74.50
C LEU A 326 23.55 -63.40 -75.33
N ARG A 327 23.36 -63.64 -76.63
CA ARG A 327 24.42 -64.05 -77.55
C ARG A 327 24.65 -62.96 -78.59
N TYR A 328 25.89 -62.53 -78.74
CA TYR A 328 26.31 -61.52 -79.71
C TYR A 328 27.51 -62.00 -80.52
N GLN A 329 27.59 -61.56 -81.77
CA GLN A 329 28.79 -61.68 -82.58
C GLN A 329 29.62 -60.42 -82.34
N ALA A 330 30.80 -60.56 -81.73
CA ALA A 330 31.71 -59.46 -81.45
C ALA A 330 33.04 -59.64 -82.21
N ALA A 331 33.60 -58.55 -82.70
CA ALA A 331 34.94 -58.49 -83.29
C ALA A 331 35.74 -57.41 -82.57
N LEU A 332 36.98 -57.73 -82.19
CA LEU A 332 37.89 -56.75 -81.59
C LEU A 332 38.49 -55.91 -82.73
N VAL A 333 38.03 -54.67 -82.84
CA VAL A 333 38.62 -53.69 -83.75
C VAL A 333 39.73 -52.98 -82.99
N SER A 334 40.94 -53.01 -83.54
CA SER A 334 42.13 -52.33 -83.01
C SER A 334 42.03 -50.82 -83.16
#